data_AF-A0A969W1C4-F1
#
_entry.id   AF-A0A969W1C4-F1
#
_cell.length_a   1.000
_cell.length_b   1.000
_cell.length_c   1.000
_cell.angle_alpha   90.00
_cell.angle_beta   90.00
_cell.angle_gamma   90.00
#
_symmetry.space_group_name_H-M   'P 1'
#
loop_
_entity.id
_entity.type
_entity.pdbx_description
1 polymer ?
#
loop_
_entity_poly.entity_id
_entity_poly.type
_entity_poly.pdbx_seq_one_letter_code
_entity_poly.pdbx_strand_id
1 'polypeptide(L)' 'NYRYALEIQEPERVLYLAVPSNTYNDFFMKSFIQLIVQRSQINLLVYDVEKEEIERWQT' A
#
# COMPACT_ATOMS: atom_id res chain seq x y z
N ASN A 1 -9.31 -0.44 10.59
CA ASN A 1 -10.34 0.60 10.78
C ASN A 1 -10.92 1.06 9.46
N TYR A 2 -10.17 1.73 8.56
CA TYR A 2 -10.72 2.19 7.28
C TYR A 2 -11.21 1.07 6.37
N ARG A 3 -10.51 -0.08 6.30
CA ARG A 3 -10.97 -1.26 5.56
C ARG A 3 -12.39 -1.69 5.98
N TYR A 4 -12.63 -1.84 7.28
CA TYR A 4 -13.95 -2.19 7.81
C TYR A 4 -15.02 -1.14 7.53
N ALA A 5 -14.67 0.14 7.56
CA ALA A 5 -15.61 1.20 7.21
C ALA A 5 -16.02 1.11 5.73
N LEU A 6 -15.05 0.86 4.84
CA LEU A 6 -15.30 0.71 3.40
C LEU A 6 -16.07 -0.56 3.07
N GLU A 7 -15.79 -1.68 3.73
CA GLU A 7 -16.56 -2.92 3.56
C GLU A 7 -18.07 -2.72 3.82
N ILE A 8 -18.44 -1.79 4.70
CA ILE A 8 -19.85 -1.50 5.03
C ILE A 8 -20.44 -0.44 4.08
N GLN A 9 -19.71 0.63 3.79
CA GLN A 9 -20.26 1.78 3.06
C GLN A 9 -20.07 1.69 1.54
N GLU A 10 -18.92 1.19 1.10
CA GLU A 10 -18.52 1.13 -0.31
C GLU A 10 -17.70 -0.16 -0.57
N PRO A 11 -18.35 -1.34 -0.54
CA PRO A 11 -17.65 -2.63 -0.55
C PRO A 11 -16.83 -2.89 -1.82
N GLU A 12 -17.14 -2.22 -2.93
CA GLU A 12 -16.36 -2.30 -4.17
C GLU A 12 -15.11 -1.40 -4.17
N ARG A 13 -14.96 -0.50 -3.18
CA ARG A 13 -13.81 0.41 -3.11
C ARG A 13 -12.60 -0.31 -2.55
N VAL A 14 -11.59 -0.52 -3.39
CA VAL A 14 -10.31 -1.10 -2.99
C VAL A 14 -9.46 -0.07 -2.25
N LEU A 15 -9.05 -0.40 -1.03
CA LEU A 15 -8.17 0.45 -0.21
C LEU A 15 -6.70 0.16 -0.51
N TYR A 16 -5.95 1.20 -0.84
CA TYR A 16 -4.49 1.17 -1.00
C TYR A 16 -3.81 2.04 0.05
N LEU A 17 -2.65 1.60 0.53
CA LEU A 17 -1.73 2.43 1.30
C LEU A 17 -0.70 3.04 0.33
N ALA A 18 -0.75 4.36 0.18
CA ALA A 18 0.21 5.08 -0.64
C ALA A 18 1.54 5.24 0.11
N VAL A 19 2.64 4.85 -0.53
CA VAL A 19 4.00 4.91 0.04
C VAL A 19 4.97 5.54 -0.96
N PRO A 20 5.81 6.49 -0.54
CA PRO A 20 6.90 7.01 -1.36
C PRO A 20 7.89 5.90 -1.78
N SER A 21 8.47 6.01 -2.97
CA SER A 21 9.44 5.04 -3.50
C SER A 21 10.67 4.86 -2.61
N ASN A 22 11.18 5.94 -2.01
CA ASN A 22 12.29 5.85 -1.05
C ASN A 22 11.93 4.98 0.17
N THR A 23 10.74 5.19 0.73
CA THR A 23 10.24 4.46 1.90
C THR A 23 9.97 3.00 1.53
N TYR A 24 9.45 2.75 0.33
CA TYR A 24 9.25 1.39 -0.17
C TYR A 24 10.57 0.62 -0.25
N ASN A 25 11.60 1.22 -0.85
CA ASN A 25 12.91 0.61 -1.04
C ASN A 25 13.66 0.41 0.29
N ASP A 26 13.57 1.38 1.22
CA ASP A 26 14.34 1.34 2.47
C ASP A 26 13.68 0.49 3.56
N PHE A 27 12.35 0.49 3.64
CA PHE A 27 11.59 -0.13 4.73
C PHE A 27 10.75 -1.33 4.28
N PHE A 28 9.95 -1.18 3.21
CA PHE A 28 9.03 -2.23 2.77
C PHE A 28 9.72 -3.40 2.06
N MET A 29 10.98 -3.25 1.64
CA MET A 29 11.80 -4.37 1.14
C MET A 29 12.37 -5.26 2.24
N LYS A 30 12.26 -4.87 3.52
CA LYS A 30 12.70 -5.73 4.62
C LYS A 30 11.79 -6.94 4.73
N SER A 31 12.38 -8.15 4.79
CA SER A 31 11.64 -9.42 4.73
C SER A 31 10.54 -9.55 5.79
N PHE A 32 10.78 -9.05 7.01
CA PHE A 32 9.76 -9.02 8.05
C PHE A 32 8.57 -8.13 7.68
N ILE A 33 8.82 -6.95 7.10
CA ILE A 33 7.76 -6.03 6.69
C ILE A 33 6.97 -6.61 5.51
N GLN A 34 7.64 -7.19 4.52
CA GLN A 34 6.99 -7.90 3.41
C GLN A 34 6.05 -9.01 3.92
N LEU A 35 6.50 -9.80 4.89
CA LEU A 35 5.69 -10.84 5.51
C LEU A 35 4.43 -10.27 6.18
N ILE A 36 4.56 -9.15 6.92
CA ILE A 36 3.43 -8.50 7.58
C ILE A 36 2.44 -7.92 6.57
N VAL A 37 2.93 -7.26 5.51
CA VAL A 37 2.09 -6.69 4.44
C VAL A 37 1.30 -7.80 3.76
N GLN A 38 1.95 -8.92 3.41
CA GLN A 38 1.31 -10.05 2.77
C GLN A 38 0.25 -10.70 3.68
N ARG A 39 0.60 -10.97 4.95
CA ARG A 39 -0.35 -11.56 5.93
C ARG A 39 -1.55 -10.67 6.20
N SER A 40 -1.36 -9.35 6.16
CA SER A 40 -2.41 -8.37 6.41
C SER A 40 -3.19 -7.98 5.15
N GLN A 41 -2.82 -8.55 3.99
CA GLN A 41 -3.42 -8.27 2.67
C GLN A 41 -3.52 -6.77 2.41
N ILE A 42 -2.42 -6.05 2.65
CA ILE A 42 -2.37 -4.60 2.43
C ILE A 42 -1.92 -4.35 1.00
N ASN A 43 -2.80 -3.73 0.21
CA ASN A 43 -2.45 -3.26 -1.12
C ASN A 43 -1.60 -1.98 -1.00
N LEU A 44 -0.53 -1.90 -1.76
CA LEU A 44 0.39 -0.75 -1.79
C LEU A 44 0.29 -0.01 -3.12
N LEU A 45 0.36 1.32 -3.03
CA LEU A 45 0.55 2.22 -4.17
C LEU A 45 1.89 2.91 -3.95
N VAL A 46 2.87 2.60 -4.78
CA VAL A 46 4.21 3.22 -4.71
C VAL A 46 4.26 4.38 -5.68
N TYR A 47 4.69 5.55 -5.19
CA TYR A 47 4.78 6.76 -5.99
C TYR A 47 6.11 7.48 -5.80
N ASP A 48 6.58 8.12 -6.88
CA ASP A 48 7.73 9.01 -6.87
C ASP A 48 7.25 10.41 -6.43
N VAL A 49 7.86 10.94 -5.36
CA VAL A 49 7.49 12.23 -4.78
C VAL A 49 7.94 13.40 -5.68
N GLU A 50 9.10 13.28 -6.32
CA GLU A 50 9.71 14.35 -7.12
C GLU A 50 9.05 14.46 -8.49
N LYS A 51 8.66 13.32 -9.08
CA LYS A 51 7.99 13.29 -10.39
C LYS A 51 6.47 13.35 -10.30
N GLU A 52 5.91 13.22 -9.09
CA GLU A 52 4.46 13.17 -8.84
C GLU A 52 3.75 12.07 -9.66
N GLU A 53 4.40 10.91 -9.83
CA GLU A 53 3.87 9.80 -10.63
C GLU A 53 3.72 8.51 -9.82
N ILE A 54 2.77 7.67 -10.24
CA ILE A 54 2.59 6.34 -9.66
C ILE A 54 3.56 5.39 -10.35
N GLU A 55 4.50 4.83 -9.60
CA GLU A 55 5.47 3.88 -10.12
C GLU A 55 4.93 2.45 -10.12
N ARG A 56 4.12 2.08 -9.11
CA ARG A 56 3.64 0.69 -8.97
C ARG A 56 2.35 0.58 -8.18
N TRP A 57 1.49 -0.32 -8.65
CA TRP A 57 0.40 -0.90 -7.88
C TRP A 57 0.78 -2.32 -7.46
N GLN A 58 0.66 -2.64 -6.17
CA GLN A 58 0.92 -3.96 -5.63
C GLN A 58 -0.29 -4.42 -4.80
N THR A 59 -0.85 -5.56 -5.17
CA THR A 59 -1.99 -6.23 -4.52
C THR A 59 -1.55 -7.57 -3.93
#